data_AF-A0A7X7H4J1-F1
#
_entry.id   AF-A0A7X7H4J1-F1
#
_cell.length_a   1.000
_cell.length_b   1.000
_cell.length_c   1.000
_cell.angle_alpha   90.00
_cell.angle_beta   90.00
_cell.angle_gamma   90.00
#
_symmetry.space_group_name_H-M   'P 1'
#
loop_
_entity.id
_entity.type
_entity.pdbx_description
1 polymer ?
#
loop_
_entity_poly.entity_id
_entity_poly.type
_entity_poly.pdbx_seq_one_letter_code
_entity_poly.pdbx_strand_id
1 'polypeptide(L)'
;MINPETGESLIDFPTYFTYKVVGGNDEAFEPAILSLVERVAPPVKEEHIVRTFSKTNKYMTLTLKVYVTTSEEVHSIYEHLKGEERVLWAL
;
A
#
# COMPACT_ATOMS: atom_id res chain seq x y z
N MET A 1 19.78 -7.25 3.76
CA MET A 1 20.48 -8.44 3.22
C MET A 1 19.82 -9.65 3.84
N ILE A 2 19.25 -10.54 3.01
CA ILE A 2 18.53 -11.76 3.43
C ILE A 2 19.52 -12.76 4.05
N ASN A 3 19.13 -13.48 5.10
CA ASN A 3 19.98 -14.51 5.70
C ASN A 3 20.01 -15.75 4.77
N PRO A 4 21.17 -16.16 4.24
CA PRO A 4 21.27 -17.16 3.16
C PRO A 4 21.09 -18.62 3.62
N GLU A 5 20.78 -18.87 4.90
CA GLU A 5 20.81 -20.21 5.49
C GLU A 5 19.41 -20.82 5.71
N THR A 6 18.37 -20.00 5.82
CA THR A 6 16.99 -20.46 6.13
C THR A 6 15.93 -20.03 5.10
N GLY A 7 16.21 -19.05 4.23
CA GLY A 7 15.22 -18.52 3.29
C GLY A 7 14.08 -17.73 3.94
N GLU A 8 14.14 -17.47 5.25
CA GLU A 8 13.11 -16.76 5.99
C GLU A 8 13.26 -15.24 5.86
N SER A 9 12.13 -14.58 5.57
CA SER A 9 12.00 -13.12 5.62
C SER A 9 12.40 -12.57 6.99
N LEU A 10 13.23 -11.53 7.02
CA LEU A 10 13.65 -10.76 8.23
C LEU A 10 12.50 -9.96 8.89
N ILE A 11 11.25 -10.32 8.60
CA ILE A 11 10.04 -9.65 9.04
C ILE A 11 9.19 -10.71 9.73
N ASP A 12 8.95 -10.53 11.03
CA ASP A 12 7.97 -11.33 11.75
C ASP A 12 6.56 -10.96 11.29
N PHE A 13 5.86 -11.92 10.70
CA PHE A 13 4.45 -11.80 10.39
C PHE A 13 3.60 -12.46 11.50
N PRO A 14 2.40 -11.95 11.78
CA PRO A 14 1.72 -10.85 11.09
C PRO A 14 2.15 -9.46 11.59
N THR A 15 2.24 -8.50 10.68
CA THR A 15 2.66 -7.13 10.99
C THR A 15 1.83 -6.10 10.22
N TYR A 16 1.91 -4.84 10.64
CA TYR A 16 1.32 -3.73 9.92
C TYR A 16 2.34 -3.13 8.96
N PHE A 17 2.12 -3.31 7.67
CA PHE A 17 2.93 -2.67 6.64
C PHE A 17 2.29 -1.36 6.21
N THR A 18 3.12 -0.33 5.96
CA THR A 18 2.63 0.98 5.56
C THR A 18 2.99 1.20 4.09
N TYR A 19 1.96 1.38 3.25
CA TYR A 19 2.11 1.69 1.84
C TYR A 19 1.84 3.17 1.63
N LYS A 20 2.76 3.84 0.95
CA LYS A 20 2.62 5.23 0.59
C LYS A 20 2.44 5.33 -0.92
N VAL A 21 1.25 5.73 -1.32
CA VAL A 21 0.83 5.82 -2.72
C VAL A 21 0.58 7.27 -3.07
N VAL A 22 1.18 7.76 -4.14
CA VAL A 22 0.99 9.11 -4.65
C VAL A 22 0.33 9.00 -6.01
N GLY A 23 -0.77 9.73 -6.19
CA GLY A 23 -1.53 9.76 -7.44
C GLY A 23 -2.04 11.15 -7.77
N GLY A 24 -2.83 11.22 -8.84
CA GLY A 24 -3.63 12.41 -9.15
C GLY A 24 -4.59 12.73 -8.01
N ASN A 25 -4.88 14.01 -7.82
CA ASN A 25 -5.95 14.43 -6.91
C ASN A 25 -7.33 14.13 -7.54
N ASP A 26 -7.78 12.88 -7.38
CA ASP A 26 -9.03 12.37 -7.92
C ASP A 26 -9.80 11.64 -6.80
N GLU A 27 -11.10 11.92 -6.67
CA GLU A 27 -11.93 11.30 -5.63
C GLU A 27 -12.10 9.78 -5.83
N ALA A 28 -11.93 9.28 -7.05
CA ALA A 28 -11.92 7.85 -7.34
C ALA A 28 -10.57 7.18 -7.06
N PHE A 29 -9.51 7.94 -6.78
CA PHE A 29 -8.18 7.37 -6.53
C PHE A 29 -8.18 6.48 -5.30
N GLU A 30 -8.61 7.02 -4.16
CA GLU A 30 -8.64 6.28 -2.91
C GLU A 30 -9.49 4.99 -2.94
N PRO A 31 -10.77 5.02 -3.34
CA PRO A 31 -11.56 3.79 -3.41
C PRO A 31 -10.98 2.78 -4.40
N ALA A 32 -10.32 3.22 -5.47
CA ALA A 32 -9.60 2.32 -6.37
C ALA A 32 -8.41 1.65 -5.67
N ILE A 33 -7.58 2.42 -4.96
CA ILE A 33 -6.44 1.88 -4.21
C ILE A 33 -6.89 0.93 -3.10
N LEU A 34 -7.89 1.31 -2.30
CA LEU A 34 -8.45 0.44 -1.27
C LEU A 34 -8.98 -0.86 -1.87
N SER A 35 -9.75 -0.78 -2.96
CA SER A 35 -10.27 -1.96 -3.65
C SER A 35 -9.18 -2.90 -4.17
N LEU A 36 -7.96 -2.40 -4.44
CA LEU A 36 -6.81 -3.24 -4.83
C LEU A 36 -6.19 -3.92 -3.61
N VAL A 37 -6.02 -3.19 -2.51
CA VAL A 37 -5.45 -3.72 -1.26
C VAL A 37 -6.37 -4.78 -0.65
N GLU A 38 -7.69 -4.52 -0.63
CA GLU A 38 -8.70 -5.40 -0.05
C GLU A 38 -8.86 -6.75 -0.78
N ARG A 39 -8.31 -6.88 -1.99
CA ARG A 39 -8.27 -8.16 -2.72
C ARG A 39 -7.24 -9.14 -2.16
N VAL A 40 -6.21 -8.61 -1.50
CA VAL A 40 -5.06 -9.38 -1.02
C VAL A 40 -5.06 -9.46 0.51
N ALA A 41 -5.35 -8.34 1.16
CA ALA A 41 -5.34 -8.20 2.62
C ALA A 41 -6.72 -7.85 3.16
N PRO A 42 -6.96 -8.04 4.47
CA PRO A 42 -8.20 -7.62 5.11
C PRO A 42 -8.47 -6.11 4.95
N PRO A 43 -9.75 -5.70 5.04
CA PRO A 43 -10.15 -4.31 4.86
C PRO A 43 -9.37 -3.34 5.76
N VAL A 44 -8.80 -2.31 5.11
CA VAL A 44 -8.05 -1.27 5.79
C VAL A 44 -9.04 -0.36 6.48
N LYS A 45 -8.92 -0.24 7.81
CA LYS A 45 -9.77 0.67 8.55
C LYS A 45 -9.48 2.12 8.16
N GLU A 46 -10.52 2.94 8.16
CA GLU A 46 -10.44 4.37 7.90
C GLU A 46 -9.39 5.09 8.77
N GLU A 47 -9.25 4.69 10.04
CA GLU A 47 -8.24 5.22 10.98
C GLU A 47 -6.78 4.96 10.54
N HIS A 48 -6.57 4.00 9.64
CA HIS A 48 -5.28 3.62 9.10
C HIS A 48 -4.99 4.27 7.73
N ILE A 49 -5.89 5.13 7.27
CA ILE A 49 -5.80 5.85 6.00
C ILE A 49 -5.47 7.31 6.29
N VAL A 50 -4.32 7.76 5.83
CA VAL A 50 -3.93 9.18 5.93
C VAL A 50 -3.86 9.77 4.53
N ARG A 51 -4.68 10.80 4.31
CA ARG A 51 -4.76 11.56 3.06
C ARG A 51 -3.97 12.84 3.21
N THR A 52 -3.09 13.14 2.26
CA THR A 52 -2.32 14.38 2.25
C THR A 52 -2.32 14.98 0.85
N PHE A 53 -2.79 16.21 0.74
CA PHE A 53 -2.76 16.94 -0.53
C PHE A 53 -1.43 17.67 -0.71
N SER A 54 -0.97 17.71 -1.95
CA SER A 54 0.17 18.55 -2.33
C SER A 54 -0.17 20.04 -2.24
N LYS A 55 0.86 20.90 -2.11
CA LYS A 55 0.69 22.37 -2.01
C LYS A 55 -0.11 23.00 -3.15
N THR A 56 -0.06 22.42 -4.34
CA THR A 56 -0.79 22.89 -5.52
C THR A 56 -2.12 22.15 -5.74
N ASN A 57 -2.48 21.25 -4.83
CA ASN A 57 -3.66 20.37 -4.91
C ASN A 57 -3.73 19.52 -6.20
N LYS A 58 -2.60 19.33 -6.87
CA LYS A 58 -2.49 18.54 -8.11
C LYS A 58 -2.37 17.04 -7.83
N TYR A 59 -1.67 16.70 -6.75
CA TYR A 59 -1.41 15.33 -6.33
C TYR A 59 -1.94 15.08 -4.93
N MET A 60 -2.38 13.85 -4.70
CA MET A 60 -2.77 13.33 -3.39
C MET A 60 -1.82 12.18 -3.01
N THR A 61 -1.39 12.19 -1.75
CA THR A 61 -0.64 11.10 -1.12
C THR A 61 -1.57 10.36 -0.18
N LEU A 62 -1.72 9.06 -0.39
CA LEU A 62 -2.41 8.13 0.50
C LEU A 62 -1.36 7.32 1.25
N THR A 63 -1.46 7.30 2.58
CA THR A 63 -0.68 6.41 3.43
C THR A 63 -1.63 5.40 4.03
N LEU A 64 -1.42 4.12 3.72
CA LEU A 64 -2.29 3.01 4.07
C LEU A 64 -1.55 2.06 4.99
N LYS A 65 -2.06 1.86 6.20
CA LYS A 65 -1.50 0.89 7.14
C LYS A 65 -2.29 -0.42 7.08
N VAL A 66 -1.74 -1.39 6.37
CA VAL A 66 -2.38 -2.66 6.04
C VAL A 66 -1.84 -3.76 6.93
N TYR A 67 -2.73 -4.60 7.44
CA TYR A 67 -2.34 -5.78 8.22
C TYR A 67 -2.01 -6.92 7.25
N VAL A 68 -0.76 -7.36 7.27
CA VAL A 68 -0.24 -8.43 6.41
C VAL A 68 0.26 -9.58 7.26
N THR A 69 0.02 -10.79 6.80
CA THR A 69 0.35 -12.06 7.46
C THR A 69 1.46 -12.82 6.73
N THR A 70 1.80 -12.42 5.51
CA THR A 70 2.84 -13.05 4.69
C THR A 70 3.61 -12.02 3.84
N SER A 71 4.82 -12.39 3.42
CA SER A 71 5.62 -11.61 2.47
C SER A 71 4.97 -11.52 1.09
N GLU A 72 4.29 -12.58 0.67
CA GLU A 72 3.56 -12.66 -0.59
C GLU A 72 2.45 -11.63 -0.67
N GLU A 73 1.70 -11.42 0.42
CA GLU A 73 0.68 -10.36 0.48
C GLU A 73 1.32 -8.98 0.29
N VAL A 74 2.49 -8.74 0.90
CA VAL A 74 3.20 -7.47 0.74
C VAL A 74 3.59 -7.22 -0.71
N HIS A 75 4.18 -8.23 -1.34
CA HIS A 75 4.60 -8.13 -2.72
C HIS A 75 3.39 -7.98 -3.66
N SER A 76 2.34 -8.76 -3.46
CA SER A 76 1.13 -8.71 -4.30
C SER A 76 0.45 -7.35 -4.20
N ILE A 77 0.33 -6.76 -3.01
CA ILE A 77 -0.20 -5.39 -2.84
C ILE A 77 0.67 -4.41 -3.62
N TYR A 78 1.99 -4.46 -3.43
CA TYR A 78 2.91 -3.55 -4.12
C TYR A 78 2.79 -3.65 -5.65
N GLU A 79 2.74 -4.85 -6.21
CA GLU A 79 2.56 -5.07 -7.65
C GLU A 79 1.22 -4.53 -8.16
N HIS A 80 0.11 -4.73 -7.42
CA HIS A 80 -1.18 -4.15 -7.78
C HIS A 80 -1.16 -2.62 -7.77
N LEU A 81 -0.54 -2.01 -6.76
CA LEU A 81 -0.39 -0.56 -6.68
C LEU A 81 0.44 -0.02 -7.84
N LYS A 82 1.52 -0.71 -8.20
CA LYS A 82 2.40 -0.30 -9.30
C LYS A 82 1.77 -0.46 -10.68
N GLY A 83 0.84 -1.41 -10.82
CA GLY A 83 0.11 -1.67 -12.06
C GLY A 83 -1.09 -0.76 -12.30
N GLU A 84 -1.49 0.05 -11.31
CA GLU A 84 -2.61 0.99 -11.43
C GLU A 84 -2.17 2.28 -12.13
N GLU A 85 -2.80 2.62 -13.26
CA GLU A 85 -2.46 3.80 -14.08
C GLU A 85 -2.55 5.12 -13.31
N ARG A 86 -3.42 5.20 -12.30
CA ARG A 86 -3.60 6.39 -11.46
C ARG A 86 -2.47 6.60 -10.46
N VAL A 87 -1.66 5.57 -10.20
CA VAL A 87 -0.54 5.62 -9.27
C VAL A 87 0.69 6.17 -9.98
N LEU A 88 1.15 7.34 -9.54
CA LEU A 88 2.37 7.95 -10.03
C LEU A 88 3.60 7.39 -9.32
N TRP A 89 3.45 7.03 -8.04
CA TRP A 89 4.54 6.51 -7.23
C TRP A 89 4.00 5.71 -6.03
N ALA A 90 4.67 4.60 -5.70
CA ALA A 90 4.35 3.79 -4.52
C ALA A 90 5.63 3.36 -3.79
N LEU A 91 5.60 3.38 -2.45
CA LEU A 91 6.65 2.91 -1.55
C LEU A 91 6.06 2.08 -0.40
#